data_AF-A0A1M7Z4R3-F1
#
_entry.id   AF-A0A1M7Z4R3-F1
#
_cell.length_a   1.000
_cell.length_b   1.000
_cell.length_c   1.000
_cell.angle_alpha   90.00
_cell.angle_beta   90.00
_cell.angle_gamma   90.00
#
_symmetry.space_group_name_H-M   'P 1'
#
loop_
_entity.id
_entity.type
_entity.pdbx_description
1 polymer ?
#
loop_
_entity_poly.entity_id
_entity_poly.type
_entity_poly.pdbx_seq_one_letter_code
_entity_poly.pdbx_strand_id
1 'polypeptide(L)'
;MNQQFTLLKKAAEVFHSYGISLSGARKNDHFIQKLNMDPIFINGLIFELEYQLQLFLQDEKLQKAATPKELIALFLEIPQDN
;
A
#
# COMPACT_ATOMS: atom_id res chain seq x y z
N MET A 1 1.22 -21.88 -4.32
CA MET A 1 1.88 -20.60 -3.94
C MET A 1 0.87 -19.77 -3.17
N ASN A 2 1.22 -19.24 -2.01
CA ASN A 2 0.32 -18.41 -1.20
C ASN A 2 0.11 -17.06 -1.92
N GLN A 3 -1.11 -16.80 -2.43
CA GLN A 3 -1.42 -15.55 -3.14
C GLN A 3 -1.11 -14.32 -2.27
N GLN A 4 -1.37 -14.40 -0.95
CA GLN A 4 -1.00 -13.37 0.02
C GLN A 4 0.50 -13.05 0.06
N PHE A 5 1.38 -14.05 -0.09
CA PHE A 5 2.82 -13.83 -0.10
C PHE A 5 3.28 -13.10 -1.36
N THR A 6 2.64 -13.37 -2.49
CA THR A 6 2.91 -12.68 -3.76
C THR A 6 2.44 -11.23 -3.70
N LEU A 7 1.27 -10.98 -3.12
CA LEU A 7 0.72 -9.64 -2.90
C LEU A 7 1.64 -8.82 -2.01
N LEU A 8 2.05 -9.37 -0.86
CA LEU A 8 2.97 -8.72 0.06
C LEU A 8 4.31 -8.39 -0.60
N LYS A 9 4.85 -9.30 -1.42
CA LYS A 9 6.11 -9.09 -2.13
C LYS A 9 5.99 -7.93 -3.13
N LYS A 10 4.96 -7.92 -3.97
CA LYS A 10 4.71 -6.84 -4.93
C LYS A 10 4.49 -5.51 -4.23
N ALA A 11 3.69 -5.50 -3.17
CA ALA A 11 3.48 -4.30 -2.37
C ALA A 11 4.81 -3.78 -1.83
N ALA A 12 5.63 -4.65 -1.22
CA ALA A 12 6.94 -4.26 -0.69
C ALA A 12 7.88 -3.69 -1.76
N GLU A 13 7.87 -4.23 -2.99
CA GLU A 13 8.63 -3.70 -4.12
C GLU A 13 8.18 -2.28 -4.51
N VAL A 14 6.87 -2.04 -4.57
CA VAL A 14 6.31 -0.71 -4.85
C VAL A 14 6.62 0.26 -3.72
N PHE A 15 6.41 -0.10 -2.45
CA PHE A 15 6.82 0.77 -1.33
C PHE A 15 8.30 1.13 -1.38
N HIS A 16 9.16 0.16 -1.74
CA HIS A 16 10.59 0.38 -1.87
C HIS A 16 10.95 1.35 -3.01
N SER A 17 10.25 1.32 -4.14
CA SER A 17 10.50 2.26 -5.25
C SER A 17 10.18 3.71 -4.90
N TYR A 18 9.23 3.93 -3.98
CA TYR A 18 8.92 5.25 -3.41
C TYR A 18 9.80 5.62 -2.21
N GLY A 19 10.80 4.80 -1.86
CA GLY A 19 11.71 5.04 -0.73
C GLY A 19 11.12 4.69 0.64
N ILE A 20 9.97 4.02 0.68
CA ILE A 20 9.26 3.64 1.90
C ILE A 20 9.71 2.23 2.29
N SER A 21 10.45 2.14 3.40
CA SER A 21 10.82 0.84 3.94
C SER A 21 9.70 0.30 4.84
N LEU A 22 9.15 -0.86 4.48
CA LEU A 22 8.16 -1.59 5.31
C LEU A 22 8.78 -2.28 6.54
N SER A 23 10.06 -2.07 6.81
CA SER A 23 10.77 -2.64 7.95
C SER A 23 10.69 -1.74 9.20
N GLY A 24 10.56 -2.37 10.37
CA GLY A 24 10.59 -1.68 11.66
C GLY A 24 9.37 -0.78 11.92
N ALA A 25 9.63 0.41 12.48
CA ALA A 25 8.59 1.37 12.87
C ALA A 25 7.94 2.08 11.66
N ARG A 26 8.64 2.16 10.52
CA ARG A 26 8.22 2.93 9.34
C ARG A 26 6.96 2.42 8.66
N LYS A 27 6.59 1.16 8.85
CA LYS A 27 5.32 0.61 8.36
C LYS A 27 4.08 1.23 9.01
N ASN A 28 4.24 1.80 10.21
CA ASN A 28 3.17 2.48 10.94
C ASN A 28 3.27 4.01 10.79
N ASP A 29 4.26 4.52 10.05
CA ASP A 29 4.43 5.95 9.88
C ASP A 29 3.37 6.49 8.92
N HIS A 30 2.76 7.60 9.31
CA HIS A 30 1.78 8.30 8.49
C HIS A 30 2.45 8.88 7.25
N PHE A 31 1.92 8.63 6.06
CA PHE A 31 2.54 9.04 4.79
C PHE A 31 2.84 10.55 4.74
N ILE A 32 1.85 11.38 5.08
CA ILE A 32 2.00 12.83 5.08
C ILE A 32 2.77 13.33 6.31
N GLN A 33 2.35 12.94 7.53
CA GLN A 33 2.85 13.57 8.76
C GLN A 33 4.23 13.09 9.21
N LYS A 34 4.62 11.86 8.85
CA LYS A 34 5.87 11.22 9.31
C LYS A 34 6.84 10.96 8.17
N LEU A 35 6.32 10.49 7.03
CA LEU A 35 7.14 10.24 5.85
C LEU A 35 7.30 11.49 4.97
N ASN A 36 6.63 12.60 5.29
CA ASN A 36 6.65 13.86 4.53
C ASN A 36 6.42 13.64 3.03
N MET A 37 5.57 12.69 2.67
CA MET A 37 5.23 12.46 1.27
C MET A 37 4.22 13.49 0.80
N ASP A 38 4.45 14.02 -0.41
CA ASP A 38 3.42 14.81 -1.06
C ASP A 38 2.22 13.93 -1.45
N PRO A 39 0.99 14.48 -1.39
CA PRO A 39 -0.21 13.79 -1.83
C PRO A 39 -0.11 13.24 -3.27
N ILE A 40 0.64 13.91 -4.14
CA ILE A 40 0.89 13.47 -5.52
C ILE A 40 1.63 12.11 -5.54
N PHE A 41 2.66 11.94 -4.70
CA PHE A 41 3.38 10.67 -4.60
C PHE A 41 2.53 9.58 -3.95
N ILE A 42 1.70 9.94 -2.96
CA ILE A 42 0.78 8.99 -2.31
C ILE A 42 -0.24 8.47 -3.33
N ASN A 43 -0.80 9.35 -4.15
CA ASN A 43 -1.73 8.96 -5.21
C ASN A 43 -1.06 8.06 -6.26
N GLY A 44 0.19 8.37 -6.65
CA GLY A 44 0.97 7.52 -7.54
C GLY A 44 1.25 6.13 -6.94
N LEU A 45 1.64 6.09 -5.66
CA LEU A 45 1.88 4.87 -4.91
C LEU A 45 0.63 3.97 -4.88
N ILE A 46 -0.52 4.55 -4.56
CA ILE A 46 -1.80 3.84 -4.54
C ILE A 46 -2.11 3.27 -5.92
N PHE A 47 -2.05 4.09 -6.96
CA PHE A 47 -2.32 3.67 -8.34
C PHE A 47 -1.40 2.52 -8.78
N GLU A 48 -0.11 2.60 -8.46
CA GLU A 48 0.85 1.56 -8.83
C GLU A 48 0.62 0.26 -8.06
N LEU A 49 0.22 0.33 -6.78
CA LEU A 49 -0.21 -0.83 -6.01
C LEU A 49 -1.45 -1.48 -6.63
N GLU A 50 -2.48 -0.70 -6.94
CA GLU A 50 -3.70 -1.19 -7.59
C GLU A 50 -3.40 -1.88 -8.92
N TYR A 51 -2.54 -1.26 -9.74
CA TYR A 51 -2.10 -1.82 -11.01
C TYR A 51 -1.30 -3.12 -10.84
N GLN A 52 -0.33 -3.17 -9.93
CA GLN A 52 0.49 -4.36 -9.71
C GLN A 52 -0.30 -5.54 -9.13
N LEU A 53 -1.27 -5.23 -8.27
CA LEU A 53 -2.11 -6.21 -7.61
C LEU A 53 -3.35 -6.57 -8.43
N GLN A 54 -3.69 -5.79 -9.46
CA GLN A 54 -4.93 -5.90 -10.22
C GLN A 54 -6.17 -5.80 -9.31
N LEU A 55 -6.08 -4.94 -8.29
CA LEU A 55 -7.13 -4.70 -7.30
C LEU A 55 -7.45 -3.21 -7.29
N PHE A 56 -8.73 -2.87 -7.22
CA PHE A 56 -9.16 -1.48 -7.13
C PHE A 56 -9.73 -1.23 -5.74
N LEU A 57 -9.18 -0.25 -5.03
CA LEU A 57 -9.69 0.21 -3.76
C LEU A 57 -10.71 1.34 -4.01
N GLN A 58 -11.77 1.35 -3.21
CA GLN A 58 -12.70 2.48 -3.22
C GLN A 58 -12.03 3.68 -2.53
N ASP A 59 -12.21 4.88 -3.10
CA ASP A 59 -11.65 6.13 -2.56
C ASP A 59 -11.97 6.34 -1.08
N GLU A 60 -13.17 5.94 -0.64
CA GLU A 60 -13.59 6.03 0.77
C GLU A 60 -12.73 5.18 1.72
N LYS A 61 -12.22 4.04 1.24
CA LYS A 61 -11.30 3.19 2.01
C LYS A 61 -9.88 3.76 1.98
N LEU A 62 -9.47 4.34 0.86
CA LEU A 62 -8.16 4.99 0.71
C LEU A 62 -8.02 6.20 1.64
N GLN A 63 -9.08 7.00 1.82
CA GLN A 63 -9.06 8.12 2.77
C GLN A 63 -8.79 7.68 4.22
N LYS A 64 -9.06 6.42 4.56
CA LYS A 64 -8.80 5.86 5.89
C LYS A 64 -7.40 5.24 6.01
N ALA A 65 -6.75 4.90 4.89
CA ALA A 65 -5.41 4.32 4.89
C ALA A 65 -4.35 5.41 4.87
N ALA A 66 -3.92 5.81 6.06
CA ALA A 66 -2.92 6.85 6.26
C ALA A 66 -1.50 6.29 6.41
N THR A 67 -1.37 4.98 6.61
CA THR A 67 -0.10 4.28 6.85
C THR A 67 0.13 3.13 5.85
N PRO A 68 1.39 2.76 5.57
CA PRO A 68 1.72 1.61 4.72
C PRO A 68 1.05 0.31 5.18
N LYS A 69 1.01 0.08 6.49
CA LYS A 69 0.39 -1.11 7.08
C LYS A 69 -1.12 -1.16 6.82
N GLU A 70 -1.83 -0.05 7.02
CA GLU A 70 -3.27 0.02 6.75
C GLU A 70 -3.57 -0.21 5.27
N LEU A 71 -2.77 0.40 4.39
CA LEU A 71 -2.94 0.24 2.95
C LEU A 71 -2.78 -1.25 2.54
N ILE A 72 -1.74 -1.91 3.04
CA ILE A 72 -1.53 -3.36 2.81
C ILE A 72 -2.68 -4.19 3.39
N ALA A 73 -3.17 -3.85 4.59
CA ALA A 73 -4.27 -4.56 5.21
C ALA A 73 -5.55 -4.48 4.36
N LEU A 74 -5.86 -3.30 3.80
CA LEU A 74 -6.99 -3.13 2.88
C LEU A 74 -6.88 -4.06 1.66
N PHE A 75 -5.70 -4.17 1.05
CA PHE A 75 -5.50 -5.07 -0.09
C PHE A 75 -5.62 -6.56 0.29
N LEU A 76 -5.23 -6.93 1.51
CA LEU A 76 -5.38 -8.30 2.01
C LEU A 76 -6.83 -8.64 2.41
N GLU A 77 -7.63 -7.65 2.77
CA GLU A 77 -9.05 -7.81 3.10
C GLU A 77 -9.95 -7.94 1.88
N ILE A 78 -9.51 -7.51 0.69
CA ILE A 78 -10.28 -7.72 -0.54
C ILE A 78 -10.30 -9.23 -0.85
N PRO A 79 -11.48 -9.87 -0.88
CA PRO A 79 -11.59 -11.24 -1.33
C PRO A 79 -11.03 -11.32 -2.75
N GLN A 80 -9.97 -12.09 -2.91
CA GLN A 80 -9.45 -12.46 -4.22
C GLN A 80 -10.45 -13.49 -4.76
N ASP A 81 -11.53 -13.04 -5.39
CA ASP A 81 -12.40 -13.94 -6.15
C ASP A 81 -11.54 -14.56 -7.25
N ASN A 82 -11.34 -15.87 -7.13
CA ASN A 82 -10.62 -16.74 -8.06
C ASN A 82 -11.62 -17.33 -9.05
#